data_AF-A0A183I8N4-F1
#
_entry.id   AF-A0A183I8N4-F1
#
_cell.length_a   1.000
_cell.length_b   1.000
_cell.length_c   1.000
_cell.angle_alpha   90.00
_cell.angle_beta   90.00
_cell.angle_gamma   90.00
#
_symmetry.space_group_name_H-M   'P 1'
#
loop_
_entity.id
_entity.type
_entity.pdbx_description
1 polymer ?
#
loop_
_entity_poly.entity_id
_entity_poly.type
_entity_poly.pdbx_seq_one_letter_code
_entity_poly.pdbx_strand_id
1 'polypeptide(L)'
;MNRENSQRVHIVLSVAIETVDFDPVACILHLKGRNVAENKHVKMGQYHTLDIDTGKKFQLWKSCWDSIDLDRLNLAIDQVE
;
A
#
# COMPACT_ATOMS: atom_id res chain seq x y z
N MET A 1 -31.64 5.67 20.76
CA MET A 1 -30.95 6.12 19.53
C MET A 1 -29.89 5.08 19.20
N ASN A 2 -30.01 4.39 18.06
CA ASN A 2 -29.23 3.21 17.70
C ASN A 2 -27.71 3.47 17.69
N ARG A 3 -26.94 2.59 18.33
CA ARG A 3 -25.50 2.46 18.07
C ARG A 3 -25.35 1.87 16.67
N GLU A 4 -24.86 2.67 15.75
CA GLU A 4 -24.57 2.25 14.38
C GLU A 4 -23.59 1.06 14.40
N ASN A 5 -23.94 -0.01 13.68
CA ASN A 5 -23.10 -1.20 13.52
C ASN A 5 -21.83 -0.84 12.72
N SER A 6 -20.79 -0.37 13.42
CA SER A 6 -19.46 -0.23 12.85
C SER A 6 -18.79 -1.60 12.81
N GLN A 7 -18.54 -2.10 11.61
CA GLN A 7 -17.81 -3.34 11.39
C GLN A 7 -16.41 -3.03 10.86
N ARG A 8 -15.39 -3.59 11.51
CA ARG A 8 -14.01 -3.60 10.97
C ARG A 8 -13.87 -4.79 10.03
N VAL A 9 -13.39 -4.54 8.82
CA VAL A 9 -13.16 -5.56 7.80
C VAL A 9 -11.73 -5.45 7.29
N HIS A 10 -11.06 -6.60 7.12
CA HIS A 10 -9.78 -6.67 6.42
C HIS A 10 -10.04 -6.89 4.94
N ILE A 11 -9.51 -6.00 4.10
CA ILE A 11 -9.68 -6.03 2.65
C ILE A 11 -8.37 -5.66 1.97
N VAL A 12 -8.21 -6.11 0.73
CA VAL A 12 -7.12 -5.68 -0.15
C VAL A 12 -7.64 -4.55 -1.03
N LEU A 13 -6.89 -3.45 -1.11
CA LEU A 13 -7.21 -2.30 -1.94
C LEU A 13 -6.12 -2.10 -2.99
N SER A 14 -6.54 -1.92 -4.24
CA SER A 14 -5.67 -1.41 -5.30
C SER A 14 -5.72 0.11 -5.26
N VAL A 15 -4.64 0.73 -4.79
CA VAL A 15 -4.58 2.19 -4.57
C VAL A 15 -3.57 2.80 -5.52
N ALA A 16 -3.98 3.84 -6.26
CA ALA A 16 -3.05 4.71 -6.98
C ALA A 16 -2.42 5.68 -5.97
N ILE A 17 -1.12 5.51 -5.71
CA ILE A 17 -0.39 6.25 -4.70
C ILE A 17 -0.10 7.68 -5.18
N GLU A 18 -0.40 8.67 -4.33
CA GLU A 18 -0.15 10.09 -4.56
C GLU A 18 0.93 10.64 -3.62
N THR A 19 1.03 10.14 -2.38
CA THR A 19 2.09 10.52 -1.43
C THR A 19 2.69 9.30 -0.75
N VAL A 20 3.98 9.41 -0.42
CA VAL A 20 4.78 8.39 0.26
C VAL A 20 5.57 9.10 1.36
N ASP A 21 5.32 8.73 2.61
CA ASP A 21 6.06 9.22 3.77
C ASP A 21 6.72 8.04 4.48
N PHE A 22 8.02 8.14 4.77
CA PHE A 22 8.76 7.08 5.47
C PHE A 22 9.05 7.50 6.91
N ASP A 23 8.64 6.69 7.88
CA ASP A 23 9.04 6.82 9.28
C ASP A 23 10.27 5.93 9.54
N PRO A 24 11.46 6.52 9.74
CA PRO A 24 12.69 5.77 9.97
C PRO A 24 12.78 5.13 11.36
N VAL A 25 12.00 5.60 12.33
CA VAL A 25 11.99 5.06 13.70
C VAL A 25 11.11 3.82 13.76
N ALA A 26 9.93 3.89 13.16
CA ALA A 26 9.01 2.75 13.10
C ALA A 26 9.35 1.77 11.97
N CYS A 27 10.17 2.17 10.99
CA CYS A 27 10.43 1.45 9.75
C CYS A 27 9.14 1.16 8.95
N ILE A 28 8.26 2.16 8.85
CA ILE A 28 6.96 2.05 8.19
C ILE A 28 6.87 3.06 7.04
N LEU A 29 6.31 2.62 5.91
CA LEU A 29 5.90 3.48 4.81
C LEU A 29 4.41 3.79 4.93
N HIS A 30 4.09 5.08 5.04
CA HIS A 30 2.73 5.61 4.97
C HIS A 30 2.43 6.02 3.54
N LEU A 31 1.50 5.32 2.91
CA LEU A 31 1.10 5.55 1.52
C LEU A 31 -0.29 6.14 1.48
N LYS A 32 -0.46 7.28 0.82
CA LYS A 32 -1.79 7.88 0.59
C LYS A 32 -2.13 7.83 -0.88
N GLY A 33 -3.38 7.52 -1.18
CA GLY A 33 -3.84 7.51 -2.56
C GLY A 33 -5.33 7.22 -2.68
N ARG A 34 -5.78 6.95 -3.90
CA ARG A 34 -7.18 6.65 -4.20
C ARG A 34 -7.38 5.20 -4.62
N ASN A 35 -8.47 4.59 -4.18
CA ASN A 35 -8.87 3.27 -4.65
C ASN A 35 -9.19 3.30 -6.15
N VAL A 36 -8.55 2.43 -6.94
CA VAL A 36 -8.71 2.35 -8.40
C VAL A 36 -9.44 1.09 -8.87
N ALA A 37 -9.86 0.22 -7.95
CA ALA A 37 -10.62 -0.98 -8.26
C ALA A 37 -11.97 -0.98 -7.55
N GLU A 38 -12.98 -1.60 -8.14
CA GLU A 38 -14.25 -1.78 -7.45
C GLU A 38 -14.07 -2.64 -6.19
N ASN A 39 -14.67 -2.22 -5.08
CA ASN A 39 -14.64 -2.95 -3.83
C ASN A 39 -16.01 -2.88 -3.15
N LYS A 40 -16.40 -3.96 -2.45
CA LYS A 40 -17.69 -4.03 -1.74
C LYS A 40 -17.80 -3.03 -0.59
N HIS A 41 -16.66 -2.62 -0.01
CA HIS A 41 -16.60 -1.79 1.19
C HIS A 41 -16.05 -0.38 0.92
N VAL A 42 -15.39 -0.17 -0.22
CA VAL A 42 -14.71 1.09 -0.56
C VAL A 42 -15.09 1.53 -1.95
N LYS A 43 -15.54 2.78 -2.09
CA LYS A 43 -15.93 3.33 -3.39
C LYS A 43 -14.70 3.57 -4.27
N MET A 44 -14.87 3.46 -5.58
CA MET A 44 -13.84 3.85 -6.54
C MET A 44 -13.54 5.36 -6.40
N GLY A 45 -12.27 5.74 -6.45
CA GLY A 45 -11.80 7.10 -6.26
C GLY A 45 -11.73 7.58 -4.80
N GLN A 46 -12.18 6.78 -3.83
CA GLN A 46 -12.11 7.13 -2.41
C GLN A 46 -10.67 7.11 -1.89
N TYR A 47 -10.31 8.12 -1.10
CA TYR A 47 -8.98 8.23 -0.50
C TYR A 47 -8.78 7.29 0.67
N HIS A 48 -7.60 6.67 0.72
CA HIS A 48 -7.13 5.84 1.81
C HIS A 48 -5.66 6.08 2.12
N THR A 49 -5.29 5.74 3.35
CA THR A 49 -3.90 5.61 3.79
C THR A 49 -3.64 4.14 4.07
N LEU A 50 -2.51 3.62 3.57
CA LEU A 50 -2.05 2.25 3.76
C LEU A 50 -0.66 2.29 4.40
N ASP A 51 -0.44 1.43 5.39
CA ASP A 51 0.86 1.28 6.03
C ASP A 51 1.53 -0.02 5.57
N ILE A 52 2.71 0.10 4.95
CA ILE A 52 3.57 -1.04 4.64
C ILE A 52 4.66 -1.09 5.70
N ASP A 53 4.72 -2.21 6.43
CA ASP A 53 5.76 -2.54 7.38
C ASP A 53 6.50 -3.82 6.93
N THR A 54 7.56 -4.17 7.67
CA THR A 54 8.29 -5.40 7.43
C THR A 54 7.41 -6.63 7.69
N GLY A 55 7.44 -7.59 6.77
CA GLY A 55 6.67 -8.84 6.87
C GLY A 55 5.26 -8.77 6.28
N LYS A 56 4.70 -7.59 5.98
CA LYS A 56 3.46 -7.49 5.20
C LYS A 56 3.71 -7.71 3.71
N LYS A 57 2.98 -8.67 3.15
CA LYS A 57 2.98 -8.92 1.71
C LYS A 57 2.13 -7.86 1.01
N PHE A 58 2.66 -7.30 -0.07
CA PHE A 58 1.94 -6.39 -0.94
C PHE A 58 2.25 -6.69 -2.40
N GLN A 59 1.45 -6.09 -3.28
CA GLN A 59 1.67 -6.12 -4.72
C GLN A 59 1.95 -4.69 -5.19
N LEU A 60 2.93 -4.54 -6.06
CA LEU A 60 3.34 -3.25 -6.62
C LEU A 60 3.14 -3.27 -8.13
N TRP A 61 2.51 -2.23 -8.65
CA TRP A 61 2.28 -2.04 -10.06
C TRP A 61 2.98 -0.75 -10.51
N LYS A 62 3.64 -0.83 -11.66
CA LYS A 62 4.19 0.32 -12.39
C LYS A 62 3.79 0.17 -13.86
N SER A 63 3.60 1.28 -14.55
CA SER A 63 3.35 1.28 -16.00
C SER A 63 4.53 0.75 -16.80
N CYS A 64 5.74 0.94 -16.28
CA CYS A 64 6.98 0.42 -16.82
C CYS A 64 7.91 0.05 -15.66
N TRP A 65 8.59 -1.08 -15.80
CA TRP A 65 9.71 -1.50 -14.96
C TRP A 65 10.97 -1.39 -15.80
N ASP A 66 11.86 -0.46 -15.45
CA ASP A 66 13.13 -0.30 -16.15
C ASP A 66 14.25 -1.09 -15.46
N SER A 67 15.45 -1.06 -16.05
CA SER A 67 16.62 -1.76 -15.48
C SER A 67 16.99 -1.24 -14.10
N ILE A 68 16.83 0.06 -13.83
CA ILE A 68 17.15 0.67 -12.53
C ILE A 68 16.19 0.16 -11.46
N ASP A 69 14.90 0.02 -11.79
CA ASP A 69 13.90 -0.54 -10.89
C ASP A 69 14.20 -2.00 -10.55
N LEU A 70 14.55 -2.80 -11.56
CA LEU A 70 14.90 -4.21 -11.38
C LEU A 70 16.18 -4.37 -10.56
N ASP A 71 17.21 -3.56 -10.82
CA ASP A 71 18.45 -3.56 -10.05
C ASP A 71 18.20 -3.20 -8.57
N ARG A 72 17.33 -2.21 -8.31
CA ARG A 72 16.91 -1.86 -6.94
C ARG A 72 16.15 -2.99 -6.24
N LEU A 73 15.27 -3.68 -6.95
CA LEU A 73 14.57 -4.84 -6.41
C LEU A 73 15.54 -5.97 -6.09
N ASN A 74 16.48 -6.27 -6.99
CA ASN A 74 17.50 -7.29 -6.77
C ASN A 74 18.35 -6.95 -5.53
N LEU A 75 18.81 -5.71 -5.39
CA LEU A 75 19.55 -5.26 -4.20
C LEU A 75 18.72 -5.41 -2.91
N ALA A 76 17.41 -5.15 -2.96
CA ALA A 76 16.55 -5.28 -1.80
C ALA A 76 16.24 -6.74 -1.42
N ILE A 77 16.30 -7.66 -2.39
CA ILE A 77 16.05 -9.10 -2.18
C ILE A 77 17.34 -9.83 -1.79
N ASP A 78 18.49 -9.42 -2.34
CA ASP A 78 19.82 -9.90 -1.97
C ASP A 78 20.22 -9.30 -0.61
N GLN A 79 19.61 -9.80 0.46
CA GLN A 79 20.21 -9.68 1.78
C GLN A 79 21.49 -10.52 1.78
N VAL A 80 22.64 -9.85 1.58
CA VAL A 80 23.93 -10.41 1.94
C VAL A 80 23.97 -10.47 3.47
N GLU A 81 23.77 -11.67 4.04
CA GLU A 81 24.25 -11.99 5.40
C GLU A 81 25.78 -11.98 5.44
#